data_AF-A0A5K1IKQ8-F1
#
_entry.id   AF-A0A5K1IKQ8-F1
#
_cell.length_a   1.000
_cell.length_b   1.000
_cell.length_c   1.000
_cell.angle_alpha   90.00
_cell.angle_beta   90.00
_cell.angle_gamma   90.00
#
_symmetry.space_group_name_H-M   'P 1'
#
loop_
_entity.id
_entity.type
_entity.pdbx_description
1 polymer ?
#
loop_
_entity_poly.entity_id
_entity_poly.type
_entity_poly.pdbx_seq_one_letter_code
_entity_poly.pdbx_strand_id
1 'polypeptide(L)'
;MREKLADRLVPALLAIGAVLTAIDVVWTFTVAPLVQGARLSEPAIIAGQVVTTKLLLSQKIFYLHVPVAVASFAAMAVAAFFAARFLATKDRAHDRASRTAMQVTLVFIIATMISGDVWTRFEWGVWWVWEPRLTTYFILMLLVIGYFILRNALDDPERSARFGAVFCIIAFIDAPISFFITRLVPSSVHPVVFRTDSGLPPAMLIPFLLGLFGMCMIAFALYRYALRVNTAADEVEELKERLEELDASAQRAAADEALERLQAQAAALVAADPVADSAADPAAHAGDMPPIPSKED
;
A
#
# COMPACT_ATOMS: atom_id res chain seq x y z
N MET A 1 -19.58 -6.33 -14.87
CA MET A 1 -18.14 -6.00 -14.73
C MET A 1 -17.32 -7.03 -15.51
N ARG A 2 -16.81 -6.70 -16.69
CA ARG A 2 -16.05 -7.66 -17.53
C ARG A 2 -14.65 -7.77 -16.93
N GLU A 3 -14.33 -8.88 -16.27
CA GLU A 3 -12.96 -9.13 -15.78
C GLU A 3 -11.98 -8.93 -16.93
N LYS A 4 -10.94 -8.11 -16.73
CA LYS A 4 -9.90 -7.93 -17.74
C LYS A 4 -9.18 -9.27 -17.90
N LEU A 5 -8.82 -9.64 -19.13
CA LEU A 5 -8.14 -10.91 -19.44
C LEU A 5 -6.93 -11.15 -18.52
N ALA A 6 -6.17 -10.08 -18.25
CA ALA A 6 -5.01 -10.11 -17.37
C ALA A 6 -5.33 -10.49 -15.91
N ASP A 7 -6.55 -10.26 -15.43
CA ASP A 7 -6.97 -10.58 -14.06
C ASP A 7 -7.28 -12.07 -13.88
N ARG A 8 -7.72 -12.74 -14.95
CA ARG A 8 -7.94 -14.20 -14.98
C ARG A 8 -6.65 -15.00 -15.02
N LEU A 9 -5.59 -14.39 -15.54
CA LEU A 9 -4.27 -15.01 -15.63
C LEU A 9 -3.50 -14.94 -14.30
N VAL A 10 -3.93 -14.12 -13.33
CA VAL A 10 -3.22 -13.91 -12.06
C VAL A 10 -2.97 -15.21 -11.29
N PRO A 11 -3.97 -16.11 -11.07
CA PRO A 11 -3.73 -17.35 -10.34
C PRO A 11 -2.75 -18.27 -11.09
N ALA A 12 -2.84 -18.33 -12.42
CA ALA A 12 -1.92 -19.11 -13.24
C ALA A 12 -0.49 -18.54 -13.18
N LEU A 13 -0.33 -17.21 -13.27
CA LEU A 13 0.96 -16.54 -13.14
C LEU A 13 1.58 -16.79 -11.76
N LEU A 14 0.79 -16.73 -10.68
CA LEU A 14 1.27 -17.03 -9.34
C LEU A 14 1.69 -18.49 -9.21
N ALA A 15 0.90 -19.43 -9.73
CA ALA A 15 1.21 -20.86 -9.70
C ALA A 15 2.48 -21.18 -10.51
N ILE A 16 2.60 -20.65 -11.73
CA ILE A 16 3.79 -20.82 -12.56
C ILE A 16 5.00 -20.20 -11.88
N GLY A 17 4.87 -18.97 -11.36
CA GLY A 17 5.96 -18.31 -10.64
C GLY A 17 6.43 -19.11 -9.44
N ALA A 18 5.50 -19.63 -8.63
CA ALA A 18 5.79 -20.49 -7.48
C ALA A 18 6.49 -21.80 -7.90
N VAL A 19 6.04 -22.44 -8.99
CA VAL A 19 6.67 -23.65 -9.54
C VAL A 19 8.10 -23.34 -10.02
N LEU A 20 8.31 -22.24 -10.73
CA LEU A 20 9.64 -21.84 -11.20
C LEU A 20 10.60 -21.55 -10.04
N THR A 21 10.14 -20.82 -9.03
CA THR A 21 10.93 -20.57 -7.81
C THR A 21 11.19 -21.86 -7.04
N ALA A 22 10.23 -22.78 -6.95
CA ALA A 22 10.43 -24.08 -6.31
C ALA A 22 11.44 -24.94 -7.07
N ILE A 23 11.38 -24.95 -8.40
CA ILE A 23 12.36 -25.65 -9.26
C ILE A 23 13.76 -25.07 -9.03
N ASP A 24 13.90 -23.75 -9.00
CA ASP A 24 15.18 -23.10 -8.68
C ASP A 24 15.69 -23.53 -7.30
N VAL A 25 14.87 -23.44 -6.25
CA VAL A 25 15.28 -23.85 -4.90
C VAL A 25 15.70 -25.32 -4.87
N VAL A 26 14.90 -26.24 -5.44
CA VAL A 26 15.25 -27.67 -5.46
C VAL A 26 16.54 -27.88 -6.24
N TRP A 27 16.69 -27.28 -7.41
CA TRP A 27 17.88 -27.41 -8.26
C TRP A 27 19.12 -26.86 -7.57
N THR A 28 19.03 -25.64 -7.03
CA THR A 28 20.13 -24.96 -6.34
C THR A 28 20.57 -25.74 -5.10
N PHE A 29 19.63 -26.35 -4.37
CA PHE A 29 19.97 -27.09 -3.15
C PHE A 29 20.45 -28.53 -3.42
N THR A 30 20.00 -29.19 -4.50
CA THR A 30 20.29 -30.61 -4.77
C THR A 30 21.24 -30.89 -5.93
N VAL A 31 21.23 -30.08 -6.99
CA VAL A 31 21.94 -30.36 -8.26
C VAL A 31 23.09 -29.38 -8.50
N ALA A 32 22.92 -28.10 -8.17
CA ALA A 32 23.92 -27.08 -8.48
C ALA A 32 25.24 -27.39 -7.74
N PRO A 33 26.36 -27.54 -8.46
CA PRO A 33 27.65 -27.79 -7.83
C PRO A 33 28.04 -26.61 -6.96
N LEU A 34 28.80 -26.88 -5.90
CA LEU A 34 29.33 -25.84 -5.03
C LEU A 34 30.42 -25.07 -5.78
N VAL A 35 30.35 -23.73 -5.80
CA VAL A 35 31.43 -22.92 -6.38
C VAL A 35 32.68 -23.06 -5.50
N GLN A 36 33.77 -23.58 -6.07
CA GLN A 36 35.14 -23.53 -5.50
C GLN A 36 35.39 -24.21 -4.12
N GLY A 37 34.68 -25.27 -3.74
CA GLY A 37 35.11 -26.16 -2.64
C GLY A 37 35.52 -25.45 -1.32
N ALA A 38 34.79 -24.39 -0.94
CA ALA A 38 35.06 -23.42 0.12
C ALA A 38 36.15 -23.77 1.16
N ARG A 39 37.40 -23.39 0.86
CA ARG A 39 38.37 -22.96 1.88
C ARG A 39 38.85 -21.57 1.47
N LEU A 40 38.78 -20.63 2.41
CA LEU A 40 39.66 -19.46 2.32
C LEU A 40 41.09 -20.01 2.48
N SER A 41 41.99 -19.72 1.53
CA SER A 41 43.40 -20.06 1.69
C SER A 41 44.02 -19.35 2.89
N GLU A 42 43.43 -18.22 3.32
CA GLU A 42 43.86 -17.41 4.46
C GLU A 42 42.65 -16.80 5.20
N PRO A 43 42.67 -16.74 6.54
CA PRO A 43 41.62 -16.08 7.33
C PRO A 43 41.43 -14.60 6.94
N ALA A 44 40.19 -14.17 6.72
CA ALA A 44 39.87 -12.76 6.43
C ALA A 44 39.24 -12.08 7.65
N ILE A 45 39.63 -10.85 7.96
CA ILE A 45 38.99 -10.06 9.02
C ILE A 45 37.86 -9.23 8.42
N ILE A 46 36.61 -9.53 8.82
CA ILE A 46 35.41 -8.80 8.38
C ILE A 46 34.70 -8.29 9.62
N ALA A 47 34.49 -6.97 9.71
CA ALA A 47 33.89 -6.31 10.87
C ALA A 47 34.54 -6.71 12.22
N GLY A 48 35.87 -6.91 12.24
CA GLY A 48 36.62 -7.30 13.44
C GLY A 48 36.55 -8.78 13.81
N GLN A 49 35.89 -9.63 13.02
CA GLN A 49 35.88 -11.07 13.22
C GLN A 49 36.77 -11.79 12.21
N VAL A 50 37.53 -12.78 12.68
CA VAL A 50 38.35 -13.66 11.82
C VAL A 50 37.43 -14.72 11.21
N VAL A 51 37.13 -14.56 9.92
CA VAL A 51 36.32 -15.49 9.13
C VAL A 51 37.25 -16.49 8.45
N THR A 52 37.20 -17.76 8.89
CA THR A 52 38.04 -18.85 8.38
C THR A 52 37.30 -19.81 7.45
N THR A 53 35.98 -19.70 7.36
CA THR A 53 35.11 -20.58 6.56
C THR A 53 34.03 -19.77 5.88
N LYS A 54 33.99 -19.80 4.54
CA LYS A 54 32.76 -19.44 3.82
C LYS A 54 31.78 -20.60 3.99
N LEU A 55 30.68 -20.39 4.70
CA LEU A 55 29.68 -21.44 4.85
C LEU A 55 29.04 -21.72 3.48
N LEU A 56 29.07 -22.99 3.07
CA LEU A 56 28.56 -23.51 1.80
C LEU A 56 27.08 -23.14 1.50
N LEU A 57 26.33 -22.73 2.53
CA LEU A 57 24.95 -22.29 2.44
C LEU A 57 24.79 -20.86 1.89
N SER A 58 25.78 -19.99 2.11
CA SER A 58 25.76 -18.58 1.66
C SER A 58 25.51 -18.47 0.15
N GLN A 59 26.24 -19.26 -0.64
CA GLN A 59 26.08 -19.32 -2.09
C GLN A 59 24.69 -19.80 -2.52
N LYS A 60 24.01 -20.64 -1.73
CA LYS A 60 22.65 -21.12 -2.05
C LYS A 60 21.61 -20.06 -1.72
N ILE A 61 21.80 -19.30 -0.63
CA ILE A 61 20.91 -18.18 -0.25
C ILE A 61 20.89 -17.11 -1.34
N PHE A 62 22.02 -16.86 -2.01
CA PHE A 62 22.14 -15.94 -3.14
C PHE A 62 21.04 -16.12 -4.21
N TYR A 63 20.75 -17.37 -4.59
CA TYR A 63 19.80 -17.69 -5.65
C TYR A 63 18.36 -17.38 -5.28
N LEU A 64 18.05 -17.29 -3.99
CA LEU A 64 16.74 -16.81 -3.52
C LEU A 64 16.76 -15.30 -3.25
N HIS A 65 17.78 -14.81 -2.53
CA HIS A 65 17.88 -13.43 -2.09
C HIS A 65 17.90 -12.44 -3.26
N VAL A 66 18.71 -12.70 -4.30
CA VAL A 66 18.85 -11.77 -5.42
C VAL A 66 17.56 -11.63 -6.23
N PRO A 67 16.83 -12.71 -6.60
CA PRO A 67 15.50 -12.59 -7.17
C PRO A 67 14.51 -11.78 -6.34
N VAL A 68 14.49 -11.96 -5.01
CA VAL A 68 13.62 -11.18 -4.10
C VAL A 68 14.00 -9.71 -4.13
N ALA A 69 15.30 -9.39 -4.08
CA ALA A 69 15.80 -8.02 -4.20
C ALA A 69 15.43 -7.38 -5.55
N VAL A 70 15.59 -8.09 -6.67
CA VAL A 70 15.22 -7.57 -8.00
C VAL A 70 13.71 -7.36 -8.10
N ALA A 71 12.89 -8.27 -7.57
CA ALA A 71 11.45 -8.11 -7.52
C ALA A 71 11.04 -6.85 -6.73
N SER A 72 11.73 -6.53 -5.63
CA SER A 72 11.51 -5.28 -4.89
C SER A 72 11.76 -4.04 -5.75
N PHE A 73 12.86 -4.01 -6.51
CA PHE A 73 13.21 -2.89 -7.38
C PHE A 73 12.24 -2.77 -8.57
N ALA A 74 11.82 -3.90 -9.14
CA ALA A 74 10.83 -3.92 -10.21
C ALA A 74 9.47 -3.38 -9.74
N ALA A 75 8.99 -3.80 -8.58
CA ALA A 75 7.76 -3.28 -7.98
C ALA A 75 7.88 -1.77 -7.68
N MET A 76 9.03 -1.31 -7.18
CA MET A 76 9.29 0.11 -6.95
C MET A 76 9.28 0.91 -8.27
N ALA A 77 9.87 0.38 -9.34
CA ALA A 77 9.87 1.03 -10.65
C ALA A 77 8.44 1.18 -11.20
N VAL A 78 7.59 0.16 -11.02
CA VAL A 78 6.16 0.23 -11.34
C VAL A 78 5.47 1.31 -10.50
N ALA A 79 5.77 1.39 -9.20
CA ALA A 79 5.21 2.42 -8.32
C ALA A 79 5.57 3.84 -8.77
N ALA A 80 6.84 4.08 -9.08
CA ALA A 80 7.35 5.37 -9.54
C ALA A 80 6.77 5.76 -10.92
N PHE A 81 6.64 4.79 -11.83
CA PHE A 81 6.01 5.00 -13.13
C PHE A 81 4.56 5.47 -13.00
N PHE A 82 3.77 4.80 -12.16
CA PHE A 82 2.38 5.19 -11.91
C PHE A 82 2.28 6.51 -11.13
N ALA A 83 3.20 6.79 -10.21
CA ALA A 83 3.29 8.08 -9.53
C ALA A 83 3.53 9.23 -10.52
N ALA A 84 4.48 9.05 -11.46
CA ALA A 84 4.75 10.04 -12.50
C ALA A 84 3.53 10.25 -13.42
N ARG A 85 2.87 9.15 -13.84
CA ARG A 85 1.61 9.25 -14.59
C ARG A 85 0.51 9.96 -13.83
N PHE A 86 0.35 9.69 -12.54
CA PHE A 86 -0.62 10.40 -11.71
C PHE A 86 -0.32 11.90 -11.68
N LEU A 87 0.94 12.31 -11.50
CA LEU A 87 1.29 13.72 -11.50
C LEU A 87 1.00 14.40 -12.84
N ALA A 88 1.17 13.69 -13.96
CA ALA A 88 0.91 14.20 -15.31
C ALA A 88 -0.58 14.24 -15.67
N THR A 89 -1.37 13.24 -15.26
CA THR A 89 -2.77 13.06 -15.68
C THR A 89 -3.81 13.48 -14.64
N LYS A 90 -3.41 13.53 -13.35
CA LYS A 90 -4.29 13.69 -12.18
C LYS A 90 -5.35 12.60 -12.02
N ASP A 91 -5.25 11.50 -12.77
CA ASP A 91 -6.20 10.39 -12.69
C ASP A 91 -5.90 9.48 -11.48
N ARG A 92 -6.89 9.39 -10.58
CA ARG A 92 -6.84 8.60 -9.33
C ARG A 92 -6.53 7.12 -9.54
N ALA A 93 -6.86 6.55 -10.71
CA ALA A 93 -6.49 5.17 -11.02
C ALA A 93 -4.96 4.96 -10.99
N HIS A 94 -4.18 5.96 -11.45
CA HIS A 94 -2.72 5.91 -11.40
C HIS A 94 -2.18 6.06 -9.98
N ASP A 95 -2.81 6.88 -9.13
CA ASP A 95 -2.44 6.98 -7.71
C ASP A 95 -2.67 5.65 -6.98
N ARG A 96 -3.86 5.04 -7.17
CA ARG A 96 -4.16 3.71 -6.63
C ARG A 96 -3.16 2.66 -7.09
N ALA A 97 -2.83 2.66 -8.39
CA ALA A 97 -1.84 1.76 -8.96
C ALA A 97 -0.44 1.95 -8.34
N SER A 98 -0.01 3.19 -8.11
CA SER A 98 1.25 3.51 -7.45
C SER A 98 1.27 3.06 -5.99
N ARG A 99 0.25 3.43 -5.20
CA ARG A 99 0.11 3.03 -3.79
C ARG A 99 0.10 1.51 -3.63
N THR A 100 -0.61 0.81 -4.51
CA THR A 100 -0.65 -0.66 -4.50
C THR A 100 0.73 -1.26 -4.80
N ALA A 101 1.44 -0.71 -5.79
CA ALA A 101 2.80 -1.17 -6.09
C ALA A 101 3.74 -0.95 -4.91
N MET A 102 3.64 0.18 -4.19
CA MET A 102 4.40 0.43 -2.96
C MET A 102 4.13 -0.61 -1.86
N GLN A 103 2.90 -1.14 -1.76
CA GLN A 103 2.58 -2.18 -0.76
C GLN A 103 3.35 -3.47 -1.07
N VAL A 104 3.38 -3.87 -2.33
CA VAL A 104 4.15 -5.03 -2.78
C VAL A 104 5.65 -4.77 -2.60
N THR A 105 6.13 -3.58 -2.96
CA THR A 105 7.52 -3.19 -2.75
C THR A 105 7.94 -3.34 -1.30
N LEU A 106 7.13 -2.89 -0.34
CA LEU A 106 7.44 -3.02 1.09
C LEU A 106 7.58 -4.48 1.51
N VAL A 107 6.68 -5.35 1.06
CA VAL A 107 6.75 -6.80 1.35
C VAL A 107 8.07 -7.40 0.86
N PHE A 108 8.46 -7.08 -0.38
CA PHE A 108 9.71 -7.58 -0.97
C PHE A 108 10.96 -6.95 -0.35
N ILE A 109 10.92 -5.68 0.07
CA ILE A 109 12.02 -5.06 0.80
C ILE A 109 12.23 -5.74 2.15
N ILE A 110 11.16 -5.98 2.92
CA ILE A 110 11.25 -6.69 4.20
C ILE A 110 11.81 -8.10 3.98
N ALA A 111 11.31 -8.82 2.97
CA ALA A 111 11.84 -10.14 2.62
C ALA A 111 13.33 -10.09 2.20
N THR A 112 13.73 -9.05 1.48
CA THR A 112 15.14 -8.83 1.08
C THR A 112 16.02 -8.54 2.30
N MET A 113 15.56 -7.74 3.26
CA MET A 113 16.31 -7.47 4.49
C MET A 113 16.49 -8.73 5.34
N ILE A 114 15.40 -9.48 5.57
CA ILE A 114 15.47 -10.74 6.33
C ILE A 114 16.42 -11.73 5.64
N SER A 115 16.27 -11.95 4.32
CA SER A 115 17.14 -12.87 3.59
C SER A 115 18.58 -12.36 3.49
N GLY A 116 18.79 -11.04 3.46
CA GLY A 116 20.11 -10.39 3.44
C GLY A 116 20.86 -10.53 4.76
N ASP A 117 20.18 -10.38 5.90
CA ASP A 117 20.76 -10.59 7.23
C ASP A 117 21.16 -12.06 7.42
N VAL A 118 20.28 -12.98 6.97
CA VAL A 118 20.60 -14.41 6.94
C VAL A 118 21.82 -14.68 6.06
N TRP A 119 21.88 -14.08 4.86
CA TRP A 119 23.04 -14.23 3.98
C TRP A 119 24.33 -13.69 4.64
N THR A 120 24.29 -12.50 5.22
CA THR A 120 25.39 -11.86 5.96
C THR A 120 25.91 -12.78 7.07
N ARG A 121 25.00 -13.40 7.83
CA ARG A 121 25.35 -14.34 8.89
C ARG A 121 26.09 -15.56 8.37
N PHE A 122 25.69 -16.11 7.21
CA PHE A 122 26.36 -17.27 6.61
C PHE A 122 27.64 -16.91 5.84
N GLU A 123 27.76 -15.71 5.27
CA GLU A 123 28.96 -15.32 4.53
C GLU A 123 30.08 -14.80 5.46
N TRP A 124 29.73 -13.99 6.46
CA TRP A 124 30.70 -13.26 7.28
C TRP A 124 30.61 -13.58 8.78
N GLY A 125 29.64 -14.40 9.22
CA GLY A 125 29.48 -14.74 10.63
C GLY A 125 28.85 -13.63 11.47
N VAL A 126 28.46 -12.49 10.90
CA VAL A 126 27.82 -11.37 11.59
C VAL A 126 26.42 -11.11 11.03
N TRP A 127 25.52 -10.54 11.82
CA TRP A 127 24.16 -10.24 11.37
C TRP A 127 24.06 -8.96 10.54
N TRP A 128 24.94 -7.98 10.78
CA TRP A 128 24.90 -6.70 10.10
C TRP A 128 26.31 -6.12 9.93
N VAL A 129 26.52 -5.44 8.81
CA VAL A 129 27.70 -4.62 8.54
C VAL A 129 27.22 -3.30 7.93
N TRP A 130 27.77 -2.18 8.40
CA TRP A 130 27.46 -0.84 7.87
C TRP A 130 28.18 -0.57 6.55
N GLU A 131 28.05 -1.48 5.60
CA GLU A 131 28.59 -1.35 4.25
C GLU A 131 27.60 -0.55 3.38
N PRO A 132 28.08 0.25 2.39
CA PRO A 132 27.23 1.08 1.54
C PRO A 132 26.00 0.42 0.93
N ARG A 133 26.05 -0.83 0.45
CA ARG A 133 24.90 -1.56 -0.11
C ARG A 133 23.86 -1.86 0.96
N LEU A 134 24.27 -2.44 2.09
CA LEU A 134 23.36 -2.74 3.21
C LEU A 134 22.71 -1.46 3.73
N THR A 135 23.51 -0.43 3.91
CA THR A 135 23.07 0.85 4.46
C THR A 135 22.09 1.57 3.52
N THR A 136 22.40 1.65 2.22
CA THR A 136 21.48 2.26 1.23
C THR A 136 20.18 1.46 1.12
N TYR A 137 20.22 0.13 1.13
CA TYR A 137 19.00 -0.66 1.09
C TYR A 137 18.16 -0.52 2.38
N PHE A 138 18.80 -0.36 3.54
CA PHE A 138 18.10 -0.03 4.78
C PHE A 138 17.44 1.36 4.71
N ILE A 139 18.12 2.36 4.13
CA ILE A 139 17.54 3.68 3.88
C ILE A 139 16.34 3.56 2.93
N LEU A 140 16.43 2.77 1.86
CA LEU A 140 15.30 2.47 0.97
C LEU A 140 14.08 1.95 1.74
N MET A 141 14.29 1.01 2.67
CA MET A 141 13.22 0.49 3.52
C MET A 141 12.57 1.59 4.36
N LEU A 142 13.37 2.43 5.02
CA LEU A 142 12.86 3.55 5.81
C LEU A 142 12.10 4.57 4.96
N LEU A 143 12.55 4.85 3.74
CA LEU A 143 11.83 5.70 2.78
C LEU A 143 10.47 5.09 2.45
N VAL A 144 10.39 3.80 2.12
CA VAL A 144 9.11 3.14 1.82
C VAL A 144 8.15 3.14 3.01
N ILE A 145 8.65 2.91 4.24
CA ILE A 145 7.82 3.02 5.45
C ILE A 145 7.36 4.48 5.63
N GLY A 146 8.27 5.45 5.46
CA GLY A 146 7.97 6.87 5.50
C GLY A 146 6.91 7.31 4.50
N TYR A 147 6.88 6.72 3.30
CA TYR A 147 5.82 6.94 2.31
C TYR A 147 4.44 6.60 2.87
N PHE A 148 4.29 5.45 3.55
CA PHE A 148 3.00 5.05 4.12
C PHE A 148 2.61 5.92 5.31
N ILE A 149 3.56 6.26 6.17
CA ILE A 149 3.31 7.17 7.30
C ILE A 149 2.82 8.52 6.78
N LEU A 150 3.52 9.11 5.79
CA LEU A 150 3.15 10.38 5.18
C LEU A 150 1.73 10.35 4.60
N ARG A 151 1.37 9.28 3.88
CA ARG A 151 0.05 9.18 3.25
C ARG A 151 -1.09 9.00 4.25
N ASN A 152 -0.83 8.32 5.37
CA ASN A 152 -1.82 8.12 6.44
C ASN A 152 -1.94 9.35 7.36
N ALA A 153 -0.95 10.23 7.39
CA ALA A 153 -0.97 11.46 8.20
C ALA A 153 -1.70 12.64 7.53
N LEU A 154 -2.18 12.47 6.28
CA LEU A 154 -2.84 13.51 5.50
C LEU A 154 -4.31 13.15 5.28
N ASP A 155 -5.21 13.98 5.82
CA ASP A 155 -6.66 13.76 5.72
C ASP A 155 -7.20 14.04 4.31
N ASP A 156 -6.68 15.07 3.63
CA ASP A 156 -7.09 15.41 2.27
C ASP A 156 -6.57 14.35 1.26
N PRO A 157 -7.47 13.59 0.61
CA PRO A 157 -7.07 12.55 -0.33
C PRO A 157 -6.28 13.07 -1.53
N GLU A 158 -6.53 14.31 -1.99
CA GLU A 158 -5.79 14.90 -3.10
C GLU A 158 -4.37 15.28 -2.72
N ARG A 159 -4.22 15.94 -1.58
CA ARG A 159 -2.92 16.29 -1.02
C ARG A 159 -2.11 15.05 -0.67
N SER A 160 -2.74 14.02 -0.08
CA SER A 160 -2.13 12.71 0.20
C SER A 160 -1.61 12.03 -1.07
N ALA A 161 -2.41 11.99 -2.14
CA ALA A 161 -2.00 11.42 -3.43
C ALA A 161 -0.83 12.19 -4.07
N ARG A 162 -0.88 13.52 -4.08
CA ARG A 162 0.16 14.36 -4.65
C ARG A 162 1.49 14.23 -3.93
N PHE A 163 1.49 14.36 -2.60
CA PHE A 163 2.73 14.21 -1.83
C PHE A 163 3.24 12.78 -1.84
N GLY A 164 2.35 11.80 -1.78
CA GLY A 164 2.70 10.39 -1.95
C GLY A 164 3.42 10.16 -3.27
N ALA A 165 2.89 10.63 -4.39
CA ALA A 165 3.51 10.45 -5.70
C ALA A 165 4.90 11.08 -5.80
N VAL A 166 5.08 12.32 -5.32
CA VAL A 166 6.38 12.98 -5.29
C VAL A 166 7.37 12.21 -4.41
N PHE A 167 6.94 11.82 -3.20
CA PHE A 167 7.77 11.06 -2.28
C PHE A 167 8.18 9.69 -2.88
N CYS A 168 7.27 8.99 -3.54
CA CYS A 168 7.55 7.72 -4.21
C CYS A 168 8.64 7.86 -5.28
N ILE A 169 8.58 8.92 -6.09
CA ILE A 169 9.61 9.17 -7.11
C ILE A 169 10.96 9.45 -6.44
N ILE A 170 10.99 10.26 -5.39
CA ILE A 170 12.22 10.54 -4.63
C ILE A 170 12.78 9.26 -4.01
N ALA A 171 11.95 8.44 -3.38
CA ALA A 171 12.35 7.16 -2.82
C ALA A 171 12.88 6.20 -3.89
N PHE A 172 12.31 6.20 -5.09
CA PHE A 172 12.79 5.39 -6.20
C PHE A 172 14.18 5.81 -6.68
N ILE A 173 14.63 7.05 -6.49
CA ILE A 173 16.01 7.46 -6.83
C ILE A 173 17.04 6.71 -5.97
N ASP A 174 16.69 6.30 -4.75
CA ASP A 174 17.58 5.52 -3.90
C ASP A 174 17.76 4.07 -4.41
N ALA A 175 16.78 3.50 -5.12
CA ALA A 175 16.87 2.16 -5.69
C ALA A 175 18.05 1.95 -6.67
N PRO A 176 18.26 2.78 -7.72
CA PRO A 176 19.44 2.68 -8.57
C PRO A 176 20.73 3.00 -7.80
N ILE A 177 20.70 3.95 -6.85
CA ILE A 177 21.86 4.22 -6.00
C ILE A 177 22.27 2.95 -5.27
N SER A 178 21.35 2.30 -4.56
CA SER A 178 21.59 1.04 -3.84
C SER A 178 22.06 -0.10 -4.77
N PHE A 179 21.53 -0.18 -5.99
CA PHE A 179 21.98 -1.18 -6.95
C PHE A 179 23.41 -0.95 -7.43
N PHE A 180 23.75 0.30 -7.78
CA PHE A 180 25.04 0.69 -8.35
C PHE A 180 26.11 1.04 -7.31
N ILE A 181 25.77 1.19 -6.02
CA ILE A 181 26.69 1.69 -5.00
C ILE A 181 27.98 0.86 -4.91
N THR A 182 27.92 -0.46 -5.06
CA THR A 182 29.14 -1.30 -5.02
C THR A 182 30.03 -1.18 -6.25
N ARG A 183 29.54 -0.55 -7.33
CA ARG A 183 30.35 -0.19 -8.50
C ARG A 183 30.96 1.21 -8.36
N LEU A 184 30.30 2.08 -7.60
CA LEU A 184 30.69 3.48 -7.39
C LEU A 184 31.64 3.64 -6.20
N VAL A 185 31.41 2.88 -5.13
CA VAL A 185 32.22 2.81 -3.92
C VAL A 185 32.73 1.37 -3.82
N PRO A 186 33.97 1.08 -4.24
CA PRO A 186 34.54 -0.24 -4.12
C PRO A 186 34.65 -0.61 -2.63
N SER A 187 33.76 -1.47 -2.15
CA SER A 187 33.88 -2.10 -0.85
C SER A 187 34.46 -3.50 -1.04
N SER A 188 35.37 -3.91 -0.16
CA SER A 188 36.14 -5.16 -0.28
C SER A 188 35.30 -6.44 -0.08
N VAL A 189 33.99 -6.30 0.20
CA VAL A 189 33.20 -7.37 0.84
C VAL A 189 31.99 -7.80 -0.01
N HIS A 190 31.43 -6.93 -0.85
CA HIS A 190 30.29 -7.30 -1.70
C HIS A 190 30.71 -7.78 -3.10
N PRO A 191 30.37 -9.02 -3.51
CA PRO A 191 30.67 -9.49 -4.85
C PRO A 191 29.86 -8.72 -5.90
N VAL A 192 30.54 -8.24 -6.94
CA VAL A 192 29.88 -7.63 -8.12
C VAL A 192 29.30 -8.76 -8.97
N VAL A 193 27.98 -8.91 -8.92
CA VAL A 193 27.22 -10.02 -9.55
C VAL A 193 27.27 -10.01 -11.08
N PHE A 194 27.51 -8.85 -11.69
CA PHE A 194 27.66 -8.72 -13.15
C PHE A 194 29.05 -8.19 -13.46
N ARG A 195 30.03 -9.08 -13.56
CA ARG A 195 31.28 -8.78 -14.27
C ARG A 195 31.07 -9.17 -15.73
N THR A 196 31.58 -8.35 -16.65
CA THR A 196 31.55 -8.58 -18.10
C THR A 196 32.21 -9.90 -18.52
N ASP A 197 32.98 -10.49 -17.60
CA ASP A 197 33.83 -11.67 -17.78
C ASP A 197 33.37 -12.85 -16.90
N SER A 198 32.31 -12.69 -16.08
CA SER A 198 31.76 -13.75 -15.24
C SER A 198 30.65 -14.51 -15.97
N GLY A 199 31.04 -15.36 -16.93
CA GLY A 199 30.16 -16.37 -17.48
C GLY A 199 29.84 -17.42 -16.40
N LEU A 200 28.76 -17.22 -15.64
CA LEU A 200 28.22 -18.26 -14.77
C LEU A 200 28.02 -19.54 -15.61
N PRO A 201 28.55 -20.70 -15.19
CA PRO A 201 28.32 -21.95 -15.89
C PRO A 201 26.81 -22.16 -16.10
N PRO A 202 26.35 -22.75 -17.22
CA PRO A 202 24.92 -22.94 -17.49
C PRO A 202 24.17 -23.64 -16.34
N ALA A 203 24.83 -24.57 -15.64
CA ALA A 203 24.28 -25.27 -14.46
C ALA A 203 23.94 -24.36 -13.27
N MET A 204 24.49 -23.14 -13.23
CA MET A 204 24.21 -22.10 -12.23
C MET A 204 23.35 -20.98 -12.81
N LEU A 205 23.55 -20.62 -14.07
CA LEU A 205 22.79 -19.55 -14.71
C LEU A 205 21.31 -19.92 -14.87
N ILE A 206 21.01 -21.17 -15.27
CA ILE A 206 19.64 -21.63 -15.47
C ILE A 206 18.79 -21.52 -14.20
N PRO A 207 19.18 -22.13 -13.04
CA PRO A 207 18.38 -22.01 -11.83
C PRO A 207 18.21 -20.54 -11.39
N PHE A 208 19.27 -19.74 -11.48
CA PHE A 208 19.18 -18.30 -11.19
C PHE A 208 18.13 -17.57 -12.05
N LEU A 209 18.08 -17.82 -13.35
CA LEU A 209 17.10 -17.20 -14.25
C LEU A 209 15.68 -17.70 -13.97
N LEU A 210 15.50 -18.98 -13.62
CA LEU A 210 14.21 -19.53 -13.21
C LEU A 210 13.72 -18.88 -11.92
N GLY A 211 14.59 -18.75 -10.91
CA GLY A 211 14.31 -18.06 -9.66
C GLY A 211 13.97 -16.59 -9.88
N LEU A 212 14.76 -15.90 -10.71
CA LEU A 212 14.55 -14.50 -11.07
C LEU A 212 13.19 -14.27 -11.75
N PHE A 213 12.90 -15.04 -12.80
CA PHE A 213 11.64 -14.89 -13.53
C PHE A 213 10.45 -15.32 -12.67
N GLY A 214 10.58 -16.43 -11.94
CA GLY A 214 9.55 -16.91 -11.01
C GLY A 214 9.21 -15.87 -9.94
N MET A 215 10.22 -15.25 -9.32
CA MET A 215 10.01 -14.23 -8.29
C MET A 215 9.37 -12.95 -8.86
N CYS A 216 9.80 -12.51 -10.05
CA CYS A 216 9.17 -11.38 -10.75
C CYS A 216 7.70 -11.69 -11.12
N MET A 217 7.38 -12.92 -11.52
CA MET A 217 6.00 -13.35 -11.78
C MET A 217 5.16 -13.33 -10.50
N ILE A 218 5.70 -13.82 -9.38
CA ILE A 218 5.04 -13.75 -8.07
C ILE A 218 4.77 -12.29 -7.69
N ALA A 219 5.77 -11.41 -7.78
CA ALA A 219 5.63 -9.99 -7.46
C ALA A 219 4.56 -9.32 -8.34
N PHE A 220 4.57 -9.61 -9.65
CA PHE A 220 3.56 -9.10 -10.57
C PHE A 220 2.16 -9.64 -10.26
N ALA A 221 2.03 -10.92 -9.97
CA ALA A 221 0.75 -11.53 -9.60
C ALA A 221 0.20 -10.94 -8.30
N LEU A 222 1.03 -10.76 -7.27
CA LEU A 222 0.67 -10.10 -6.02
C LEU A 222 0.25 -8.65 -6.25
N TYR A 223 0.97 -7.91 -7.09
CA TYR A 223 0.59 -6.55 -7.48
C TYR A 223 -0.79 -6.50 -8.14
N ARG A 224 -1.05 -7.38 -9.11
CA ARG A 224 -2.35 -7.45 -9.78
C ARG A 224 -3.47 -7.84 -8.83
N TYR A 225 -3.22 -8.80 -7.95
CA TYR A 225 -4.18 -9.20 -6.93
C TYR A 225 -4.49 -8.04 -5.97
N ALA A 226 -3.46 -7.41 -5.41
CA ALA A 226 -3.61 -6.27 -4.51
C ALA A 226 -4.32 -5.09 -5.20
N LEU A 227 -4.06 -4.85 -6.49
CA LEU A 227 -4.71 -3.78 -7.24
C LEU A 227 -6.21 -4.02 -7.39
N ARG A 228 -6.61 -5.27 -7.64
CA ARG A 228 -8.03 -5.66 -7.69
C ARG A 228 -8.70 -5.45 -6.34
N VAL A 229 -8.06 -5.90 -5.26
CA VAL A 229 -8.58 -5.75 -3.88
C VAL A 229 -8.73 -4.28 -3.52
N ASN A 230 -7.71 -3.45 -3.75
CA ASN A 230 -7.76 -2.02 -3.46
C ASN A 230 -8.79 -1.28 -4.33
N THR A 231 -8.98 -1.69 -5.59
CA THR A 231 -10.00 -1.10 -6.46
C THR A 231 -11.41 -1.45 -5.97
N ALA A 232 -11.65 -2.71 -5.60
CA ALA A 232 -12.92 -3.14 -5.06
C ALA A 232 -13.22 -2.48 -3.70
N ALA A 233 -12.21 -2.27 -2.86
CA ALA A 233 -12.35 -1.56 -1.59
C ALA A 233 -12.81 -0.10 -1.81
N ASP A 234 -12.18 0.61 -2.75
CA ASP A 234 -12.58 1.99 -3.08
C ASP A 234 -13.99 2.04 -3.69
N GLU A 235 -14.37 1.08 -4.55
CA GLU A 235 -15.74 0.98 -5.10
C GLU A 235 -16.79 0.72 -4.00
N VAL A 236 -16.46 -0.10 -3.01
CA VAL A 236 -17.36 -0.36 -1.88
C VAL A 236 -17.55 0.89 -1.03
N GLU A 237 -16.49 1.67 -0.81
CA GLU A 237 -16.59 2.92 -0.05
C GLU A 237 -17.46 3.95 -0.76
N GLU A 238 -17.26 4.14 -2.06
CA GLU A 238 -18.08 5.05 -2.89
C GLU A 238 -19.57 4.63 -2.89
N LEU A 239 -19.85 3.33 -2.95
CA LEU A 239 -21.23 2.83 -2.90
C LEU A 239 -21.88 3.05 -1.53
N LYS A 240 -21.11 2.97 -0.43
CA LYS A 240 -21.61 3.27 0.92
C LYS A 240 -21.94 4.76 1.06
N GLU A 241 -21.04 5.65 0.64
CA GLU A 241 -21.27 7.09 0.68
C GLU A 241 -22.55 7.46 -0.09
N ARG A 242 -22.73 6.92 -1.30
CA ARG A 242 -23.95 7.13 -2.10
C ARG A 242 -25.21 6.59 -1.42
N LEU A 243 -25.12 5.45 -0.73
CA LEU A 243 -26.24 4.89 0.01
C LEU A 243 -26.62 5.79 1.18
N GLU A 244 -25.64 6.29 1.94
CA GLU A 244 -25.85 7.22 3.05
C GLU A 244 -26.49 8.54 2.57
N GLU A 245 -26.07 9.07 1.42
CA GLU A 245 -26.69 10.24 0.80
C GLU A 245 -28.15 9.99 0.40
N LEU A 246 -28.43 8.83 -0.21
CA LEU A 246 -29.78 8.44 -0.60
C LEU A 246 -30.68 8.27 0.63
N ASP A 247 -30.20 7.59 1.67
CA ASP A 247 -30.93 7.41 2.93
C ASP A 247 -31.20 8.75 3.61
N ALA A 248 -30.22 9.64 3.66
CA ALA A 248 -30.39 10.99 4.19
C ALA A 248 -31.42 11.79 3.38
N SER A 249 -31.42 11.65 2.05
CA SER A 249 -32.41 12.31 1.18
C SER A 249 -33.83 11.77 1.37
N ALA A 250 -33.97 10.45 1.53
CA ALA A 250 -35.24 9.78 1.78
C ALA A 250 -35.80 10.15 3.16
N GLN A 251 -34.94 10.21 4.18
CA GLN A 251 -35.31 10.65 5.53
C GLN A 251 -35.81 12.10 5.55
N ARG A 252 -35.14 13.00 4.82
CA ARG A 252 -35.58 14.40 4.68
C ARG A 252 -36.95 14.49 4.02
N ALA A 253 -37.15 13.79 2.90
CA ALA A 253 -38.44 13.78 2.20
C ALA A 253 -39.58 13.23 3.08
N ALA A 254 -39.33 12.16 3.84
CA ALA A 254 -40.32 11.60 4.76
C ALA A 254 -40.65 12.55 5.94
N ALA A 255 -39.67 13.31 6.43
CA ALA A 255 -39.87 14.30 7.47
C ALA A 255 -40.71 15.49 6.98
N ASP A 256 -40.47 15.97 5.76
CA ASP A 256 -41.24 17.05 5.13
C ASP A 256 -42.71 16.63 4.93
N GLU A 257 -42.94 15.41 4.43
CA GLU A 257 -44.31 14.88 4.26
C GLU A 257 -45.03 14.72 5.61
N ALA A 258 -44.33 14.25 6.65
CA ALA A 258 -44.90 14.15 7.99
C ALA A 258 -45.26 15.53 8.56
N LEU A 259 -44.42 16.54 8.33
CA LEU A 259 -44.68 17.92 8.75
C LEU A 259 -45.92 18.49 8.05
N GLU A 260 -46.04 18.31 6.73
CA GLU A 260 -47.22 18.75 5.96
C GLU A 260 -48.51 18.11 6.47
N ARG A 261 -48.49 16.79 6.75
CA ARG A 261 -49.64 16.08 7.32
C ARG A 261 -50.04 16.65 8.68
N LEU A 262 -49.06 16.93 9.55
CA LEU A 262 -49.32 17.52 10.87
C LEU A 262 -49.88 18.95 10.76
N GLN A 263 -49.37 19.76 9.83
CA GLN A 263 -49.89 21.09 9.56
C GLN A 263 -51.34 21.05 9.03
N ALA A 264 -51.64 20.13 8.12
CA ALA A 264 -53.00 19.94 7.60
C ALA A 264 -53.98 19.49 8.69
N GLN A 265 -53.57 18.56 9.57
CA GLN A 265 -54.36 18.13 10.72
C GLN A 265 -54.61 19.28 11.72
N ALA A 266 -53.57 20.07 12.02
CA ALA A 266 -53.70 21.24 12.89
C ALA A 266 -54.65 22.30 12.30
N ALA A 267 -54.55 22.60 11.00
CA ALA A 267 -55.45 23.53 10.32
C ALA A 267 -56.90 23.06 10.35
N ALA A 268 -57.14 21.75 10.15
CA ALA A 268 -58.47 21.16 10.25
C ALA A 268 -59.05 21.24 11.67
N LEU A 269 -58.23 21.01 12.71
CA LEU A 269 -58.64 21.15 14.11
C LEU A 269 -59.02 22.60 14.46
N VAL A 270 -58.22 23.58 14.01
CA VAL A 270 -58.52 25.00 14.21
C VAL A 270 -59.82 25.40 13.51
N ALA A 271 -60.05 24.92 12.28
CA ALA A 271 -61.28 25.20 11.56
C ALA A 271 -62.53 24.52 12.17
N ALA A 272 -62.35 23.45 12.94
CA ALA A 272 -63.43 22.71 13.60
C ALA A 272 -63.74 23.22 15.02
N ASP A 273 -63.00 24.19 15.56
CA ASP A 273 -63.23 24.77 16.88
C ASP A 273 -64.29 25.89 16.82
N PRO A 274 -65.51 25.68 17.36
CA PRO A 274 -66.61 26.63 17.22
C PRO A 274 -66.47 27.88 18.13
N VAL A 275 -65.41 27.98 18.95
CA VAL A 275 -65.21 29.10 19.88
C VAL A 275 -64.72 30.37 19.18
N ALA A 276 -64.11 30.26 17.99
CA ALA A 276 -63.57 31.43 17.28
C ALA A 276 -64.65 32.37 16.68
N ASP A 277 -65.86 31.86 16.41
CA ASP A 277 -66.95 32.66 15.80
C ASP A 277 -67.79 33.43 16.83
N SER A 278 -67.61 33.18 18.13
CA SER A 278 -68.38 33.81 19.22
C SER A 278 -67.75 35.11 19.77
N ALA A 279 -66.53 35.48 19.36
CA ALA A 279 -65.80 36.62 19.93
C ALA A 279 -65.91 37.92 19.11
N ALA A 280 -66.73 37.95 18.05
CA ALA A 280 -66.83 39.07 17.12
C ALA A 280 -68.11 39.93 17.23
N ASP A 281 -68.84 39.90 18.36
CA ASP A 281 -69.94 40.84 18.60
C ASP A 281 -69.58 41.84 19.73
N PRO A 282 -69.23 43.10 19.43
CA PRO A 282 -68.90 44.11 20.44
C PRO A 282 -70.12 44.78 21.10
N ALA A 283 -71.37 44.37 20.81
CA ALA A 283 -72.53 45.23 21.07
C ALA A 283 -73.46 44.85 22.25
N ALA A 284 -73.18 43.82 23.05
CA ALA A 284 -74.20 43.29 23.98
C ALA A 284 -73.74 43.13 25.44
N HIS A 285 -73.19 44.18 26.06
CA HIS A 285 -73.17 44.28 27.54
C HIS A 285 -73.18 45.75 28.00
N ALA A 286 -74.28 46.45 27.68
CA ALA A 286 -74.66 47.68 28.36
C ALA A 286 -75.78 47.37 29.36
N GLY A 287 -75.53 47.64 30.63
CA GLY A 287 -76.53 47.61 31.70
C GLY A 287 -76.42 46.37 32.59
N ASP A 288 -75.73 46.45 33.72
CA ASP A 288 -76.31 46.94 34.97
C ASP A 288 -75.27 46.76 36.10
N MET A 289 -74.70 47.85 36.61
CA MET A 289 -73.88 47.83 37.82
C MET A 289 -74.50 48.79 38.85
N PRO A 290 -74.95 48.30 40.02
CA PRO A 290 -75.49 49.14 41.08
C PRO A 290 -74.37 49.95 41.78
N PRO A 291 -74.71 51.08 42.42
CA PRO A 291 -73.74 52.10 42.80
C PRO A 291 -72.90 51.69 44.01
N ILE A 292 -71.61 52.04 43.96
CA ILE A 292 -70.64 51.89 45.05
C ILE A 292 -70.86 53.02 46.07
N PRO A 293 -70.95 52.74 47.39
CA PRO A 293 -71.12 53.79 48.39
C PRO A 293 -69.80 54.53 48.63
N SER A 294 -69.87 55.86 48.61
CA SER A 294 -68.79 56.76 49.04
C SER A 294 -68.58 56.68 50.55
N LYS A 295 -67.33 56.49 50.97
CA LYS A 295 -66.89 56.93 52.30
C LYS A 295 -65.66 57.82 52.13
N GLU A 296 -65.88 59.10 52.41
CA GLU A 296 -64.87 60.02 52.92
C GLU A 296 -64.38 59.51 54.28
N ASP A 297 -63.07 59.47 54.46
CA ASP A 297 -62.29 60.14 55.53
C ASP A 297 -60.80 59.78 55.41
#